data_AF-A0A1Q5XIU0-F1
#
_entry.id   AF-A0A1Q5XIU0-F1
#
_cell.length_a   1.000
_cell.length_b   1.000
_cell.length_c   1.000
_cell.angle_alpha   90.00
_cell.angle_beta   90.00
_cell.angle_gamma   90.00
#
_symmetry.space_group_name_H-M   'P 1'
#
loop_
_entity.id
_entity.type
_entity.pdbx_description
1 polymer ?
#
loop_
_entity_poly.entity_id
_entity_poly.type
_entity_poly.pdbx_seq_one_letter_code
_entity_poly.pdbx_strand_id
1 'polypeptide(L)'
;MKRAVGGWKLFEVVWLVLFTLIAVSFTFLSKDSFFGFTVFITGVLCVVLTAKGKLMSYVFGMYNTFGYAYLAYVNGLFGEVTLNLMFFVPMNVAGFYMWKKNFQSGKLSMRQMELKGMFLALAVCIVGSLLLGFSLSFISGQNSPYIDAITTVLSIVATILMVRRFKEQWLVYIVLNMFTVLLWVIRTLEGSGEGLLMIVMWSAYLINAAYGYYNWNKGAKEALA
;
A
#
# COMPACT_ATOMS: atom_id res chain seq x y z
N MET A 1 -5.82 3.16 -33.32
CA MET A 1 -6.02 2.49 -32.02
C MET A 1 -4.72 1.81 -31.55
N LYS A 2 -3.67 2.60 -31.28
CA LYS A 2 -2.35 2.12 -30.80
C LYS A 2 -1.86 3.07 -29.69
N ARG A 3 -2.37 2.93 -28.46
CA ARG A 3 -1.85 3.73 -27.31
C ARG A 3 -2.22 3.23 -25.90
N ALA A 4 -2.56 1.95 -25.72
CA ALA A 4 -2.79 1.39 -24.39
C ALA A 4 -1.54 0.69 -23.79
N VAL A 5 -0.59 0.22 -24.61
CA VAL A 5 0.50 -0.67 -24.15
C VAL A 5 1.90 -0.02 -24.21
N GLY A 6 2.07 1.13 -24.86
CA GLY A 6 3.39 1.71 -25.21
C GLY A 6 4.20 2.37 -24.08
N GLY A 7 4.02 1.98 -22.82
CA GLY A 7 4.76 2.60 -21.70
C GLY A 7 5.02 1.66 -20.53
N TRP A 8 4.96 0.35 -20.75
CA TRP A 8 5.19 -0.68 -19.74
C TRP A 8 6.52 -1.40 -19.99
N LYS A 9 7.35 -1.51 -18.96
CA LYS A 9 8.56 -2.33 -19.03
C LYS A 9 8.18 -3.80 -18.97
N LEU A 10 8.98 -4.66 -19.61
CA LEU A 10 8.74 -6.10 -19.61
C LEU A 10 8.62 -6.66 -18.19
N PHE A 11 9.49 -6.22 -17.27
CA PHE A 11 9.41 -6.57 -15.85
C PHE A 11 8.03 -6.28 -15.23
N GLU A 12 7.45 -5.11 -15.50
CA GLU A 12 6.15 -4.73 -14.94
C GLU A 12 5.01 -5.61 -15.49
N VAL A 13 5.08 -5.96 -16.78
CA VAL A 13 4.08 -6.82 -17.43
C VAL A 13 4.19 -8.25 -16.90
N VAL A 14 5.41 -8.81 -16.86
CA VAL A 14 5.66 -10.15 -16.33
C VAL A 14 5.23 -10.23 -14.86
N TRP A 15 5.57 -9.22 -14.07
CA TRP A 15 5.18 -9.13 -12.67
C TRP A 15 3.65 -9.05 -12.50
N LEU A 16 2.97 -8.17 -13.25
CA LEU A 16 1.50 -8.06 -13.20
C LEU A 16 0.81 -9.36 -13.59
N VAL A 17 1.28 -10.01 -14.67
CA VAL A 17 0.73 -11.29 -15.13
C VAL A 17 0.95 -12.37 -14.09
N LEU A 18 2.15 -12.47 -13.51
CA LEU A 18 2.47 -13.46 -12.49
C LEU A 18 1.58 -13.33 -11.25
N PHE A 19 1.44 -12.13 -10.68
CA PHE A 19 0.58 -11.93 -9.50
C PHE A 19 -0.91 -12.08 -9.81
N THR A 20 -1.33 -11.73 -11.03
CA THR A 20 -2.71 -12.00 -11.48
C THR A 20 -2.97 -13.49 -11.58
N LEU A 21 -2.05 -14.27 -12.16
CA LEU A 21 -2.18 -15.73 -12.28
C LEU A 21 -2.22 -16.41 -10.90
N ILE A 22 -1.38 -15.97 -9.96
CA ILE A 22 -1.40 -16.49 -8.59
C ILE A 22 -2.75 -16.21 -7.94
N ALA A 23 -3.27 -14.98 -8.05
CA ALA A 23 -4.58 -14.63 -7.49
C ALA A 23 -5.73 -15.41 -8.13
N VAL A 24 -5.75 -15.55 -9.45
CA VAL A 24 -6.75 -16.37 -10.16
C VAL A 24 -6.71 -17.81 -9.64
N SER A 25 -5.52 -18.38 -9.53
CA SER A 25 -5.33 -19.75 -9.04
C SER A 25 -5.86 -19.90 -7.61
N PHE A 26 -5.58 -18.93 -6.74
CA PHE A 26 -6.06 -18.93 -5.36
C PHE A 26 -7.58 -18.75 -5.25
N THR A 27 -8.18 -17.88 -6.06
CA THR A 27 -9.64 -17.70 -6.11
C THR A 27 -10.36 -19.00 -6.48
N PHE A 28 -9.83 -19.75 -7.47
CA PHE A 28 -10.39 -21.05 -7.85
C PHE A 28 -10.17 -22.13 -6.78
N LEU A 29 -9.01 -22.14 -6.11
CA LEU A 29 -8.69 -23.14 -5.08
C LEU A 29 -9.46 -22.91 -3.78
N SER A 30 -9.62 -21.65 -3.37
CA SER A 30 -10.28 -21.27 -2.11
C SER A 30 -11.80 -21.13 -2.23
N LYS A 31 -12.37 -21.34 -3.43
CA LYS A 31 -13.78 -21.02 -3.75
C LYS A 31 -14.15 -19.60 -3.32
N ASP A 32 -13.20 -18.70 -3.45
CA ASP A 32 -13.32 -17.34 -2.96
C ASP A 32 -14.29 -16.54 -3.84
N SER A 33 -14.84 -15.47 -3.29
CA SER A 33 -15.81 -14.65 -4.03
C SER A 33 -15.14 -13.94 -5.21
N PHE A 34 -15.85 -13.81 -6.33
CA PHE A 34 -15.42 -12.97 -7.47
C PHE A 34 -15.04 -11.54 -7.01
N PHE A 35 -15.70 -11.06 -5.95
CA PHE A 35 -15.39 -9.78 -5.33
C PHE A 35 -14.01 -9.71 -4.67
N GLY A 36 -13.59 -10.76 -3.95
CA GLY A 36 -12.24 -10.81 -3.37
C GLY A 36 -11.15 -10.70 -4.45
N PHE A 37 -11.37 -11.35 -5.59
CA PHE A 37 -10.47 -11.25 -6.74
C PHE A 37 -10.40 -9.81 -7.31
N THR A 38 -11.54 -9.13 -7.46
CA THR A 38 -11.55 -7.74 -7.96
C THR A 38 -10.83 -6.80 -7.00
N VAL A 39 -10.97 -6.99 -5.68
CA VAL A 39 -10.23 -6.21 -4.68
C VAL A 39 -8.72 -6.46 -4.80
N PHE A 40 -8.29 -7.71 -4.94
CA PHE A 40 -6.87 -8.04 -5.10
C PHE A 40 -6.28 -7.35 -6.34
N ILE A 41 -6.89 -7.51 -7.51
CA ILE A 41 -6.32 -7.00 -8.76
C ILE A 41 -6.26 -5.46 -8.77
N THR A 42 -7.26 -4.77 -8.20
CA THR A 42 -7.22 -3.31 -8.11
C THR A 42 -6.16 -2.82 -7.11
N GLY A 43 -5.90 -3.57 -6.03
CA GLY A 43 -4.82 -3.26 -5.10
C GLY A 43 -3.44 -3.37 -5.76
N VAL A 44 -3.20 -4.48 -6.47
CA VAL A 44 -1.97 -4.70 -7.25
C VAL A 44 -1.78 -3.62 -8.32
N LEU A 45 -2.84 -3.28 -9.06
CA LEU A 45 -2.79 -2.19 -10.05
C LEU A 45 -2.51 -0.84 -9.38
N CYS A 46 -3.11 -0.56 -8.22
CA CYS A 46 -2.88 0.67 -7.47
C CYS A 46 -1.39 0.85 -7.13
N VAL A 47 -0.74 -0.16 -6.54
CA VAL A 47 0.66 -0.05 -6.10
C VAL A 47 1.63 0.07 -7.28
N VAL A 48 1.38 -0.63 -8.40
CA VAL A 48 2.21 -0.53 -9.60
C VAL A 48 2.04 0.82 -10.28
N LEU A 49 0.81 1.31 -10.39
CA LEU A 49 0.56 2.63 -10.98
C LEU A 49 1.15 3.76 -10.11
N THR A 50 1.14 3.58 -8.78
CA THR A 50 1.82 4.48 -7.84
C THR A 50 3.33 4.46 -8.06
N ALA A 51 3.95 3.28 -8.22
CA ALA A 51 5.36 3.15 -8.57
C ALA A 51 5.73 3.90 -9.86
N LYS A 52 4.77 3.99 -10.80
CA LYS A 52 4.91 4.74 -12.06
C LYS A 52 4.50 6.21 -11.99
N GLY A 53 4.00 6.69 -10.85
CA GLY A 53 3.51 8.06 -10.69
C GLY A 53 2.28 8.39 -11.55
N LYS A 54 1.44 7.40 -11.88
CA LYS A 54 0.24 7.59 -12.70
C LYS A 54 -0.97 7.94 -11.84
N LEU A 55 -1.74 8.96 -12.22
CA LEU A 55 -2.98 9.39 -11.55
C LEU A 55 -4.04 8.30 -11.38
N MET A 56 -4.06 7.32 -12.29
CA MET A 56 -4.99 6.19 -12.21
C MET A 56 -4.79 5.33 -10.95
N SER A 57 -3.64 5.42 -10.27
CA SER A 57 -3.44 4.73 -9.00
C SER A 57 -4.52 5.07 -7.98
N TYR A 58 -4.92 6.34 -7.87
CA TYR A 58 -5.95 6.77 -6.92
C TYR A 58 -7.35 6.27 -7.27
N VAL A 59 -7.64 6.03 -8.55
CA VAL A 59 -8.94 5.47 -8.98
C VAL A 59 -9.04 4.01 -8.56
N PHE A 60 -8.00 3.21 -8.85
CA PHE A 60 -7.92 1.82 -8.40
C PHE A 60 -7.80 1.72 -6.88
N GLY A 61 -7.05 2.64 -6.26
CA GLY A 61 -6.90 2.76 -4.82
C GLY A 61 -8.23 3.02 -4.13
N MET A 62 -9.06 3.94 -4.65
CA MET A 62 -10.37 4.22 -4.08
C MET A 62 -11.28 2.98 -4.09
N TYR A 63 -11.38 2.29 -5.23
CA TYR A 63 -12.15 1.06 -5.32
C TYR A 63 -11.60 -0.01 -4.37
N ASN A 64 -10.28 -0.19 -4.33
CA ASN A 64 -9.64 -1.16 -3.44
C ASN A 64 -9.91 -0.83 -1.96
N THR A 65 -9.83 0.44 -1.55
CA THR A 65 -10.09 0.86 -0.17
C THR A 65 -11.52 0.53 0.28
N PHE A 66 -12.53 0.80 -0.55
CA PHE A 66 -13.91 0.42 -0.22
C PHE A 66 -14.09 -1.10 -0.19
N GLY A 67 -13.52 -1.80 -1.17
CA GLY A 67 -13.63 -3.25 -1.23
C GLY A 67 -12.93 -3.96 -0.07
N TYR A 68 -11.75 -3.51 0.30
CA TYR A 68 -11.01 -4.03 1.45
C TYR A 68 -11.69 -3.68 2.77
N ALA A 69 -12.26 -2.47 2.91
CA ALA A 69 -13.09 -2.13 4.08
C ALA A 69 -14.30 -3.08 4.22
N TYR A 70 -14.97 -3.44 3.13
CA TYR A 70 -16.06 -4.41 3.18
C TYR A 70 -15.57 -5.81 3.61
N LEU A 71 -14.48 -6.31 3.02
CA LEU A 71 -13.89 -7.60 3.40
C LEU A 71 -13.46 -7.62 4.87
N ALA A 72 -12.86 -6.52 5.36
CA ALA A 72 -12.49 -6.35 6.75
C ALA A 72 -13.72 -6.34 7.68
N TYR A 73 -14.81 -5.69 7.28
CA TYR A 73 -16.05 -5.65 8.05
C TYR A 73 -16.67 -7.04 8.22
N VAL A 74 -16.77 -7.82 7.13
CA VAL A 74 -17.31 -9.18 7.16
C VAL A 74 -16.46 -10.11 8.04
N ASN A 75 -15.15 -9.85 8.13
CA ASN A 75 -14.21 -10.59 8.98
C ASN A 75 -14.05 -10.01 10.40
N GLY A 76 -14.86 -9.02 10.80
CA GLY A 76 -14.83 -8.42 12.14
C GLY A 76 -13.61 -7.55 12.44
N LEU A 77 -12.83 -7.17 11.42
CA LEU A 77 -11.63 -6.35 11.53
C LEU A 77 -11.96 -4.85 11.53
N PHE A 78 -12.67 -4.37 12.54
CA PHE A 78 -13.18 -2.99 12.60
C PHE A 78 -12.08 -1.90 12.59
N GLY A 79 -10.87 -2.21 13.06
CA GLY A 79 -9.72 -1.31 12.96
C GLY A 79 -9.33 -1.02 11.51
N GLU A 80 -9.28 -2.06 10.68
CA GLU A 80 -9.01 -1.96 9.25
C GLU A 80 -10.12 -1.23 8.50
N VAL A 81 -11.39 -1.46 8.88
CA VAL A 81 -12.54 -0.72 8.33
C VAL A 81 -12.37 0.78 8.59
N THR A 82 -12.06 1.14 9.84
CA THR A 82 -11.89 2.54 10.26
C THR A 82 -10.71 3.18 9.54
N LEU A 83 -9.56 2.49 9.45
CA LEU A 83 -8.39 2.97 8.73
C LEU A 83 -8.69 3.21 7.25
N ASN A 84 -9.35 2.26 6.59
CA ASN A 84 -9.67 2.37 5.17
C ASN A 84 -10.65 3.51 4.89
N LEU A 85 -11.76 3.57 5.63
CA LEU A 85 -12.82 4.55 5.36
C LEU A 85 -12.47 5.95 5.88
N MET A 86 -11.92 6.08 7.09
CA MET A 86 -11.68 7.39 7.68
C MET A 86 -10.34 8.01 7.27
N PHE A 87 -9.35 7.20 6.92
CA PHE A 87 -8.02 7.71 6.54
C PHE A 87 -7.74 7.55 5.04
N PHE A 88 -7.83 6.33 4.48
CA PHE A 88 -7.45 6.13 3.07
C PHE A 88 -8.42 6.77 2.07
N VAL A 89 -9.74 6.80 2.31
CA VAL A 89 -10.69 7.47 1.40
C VAL A 89 -10.38 8.97 1.26
N PRO A 90 -10.32 9.78 2.35
CA PRO A 90 -9.95 11.19 2.22
C PRO A 90 -8.57 11.40 1.60
N MET A 91 -7.59 10.55 1.94
CA MET A 91 -6.24 10.64 1.41
C MET A 91 -6.16 10.28 -0.09
N ASN A 92 -6.98 9.36 -0.58
CA ASN A 92 -7.09 9.06 -2.01
C ASN A 92 -7.62 10.27 -2.78
N VAL A 93 -8.64 10.96 -2.23
CA VAL A 93 -9.17 12.19 -2.83
C VAL A 93 -8.13 13.30 -2.81
N ALA A 94 -7.54 13.60 -1.63
CA ALA A 94 -6.53 14.63 -1.48
C ALA A 94 -5.30 14.37 -2.37
N GLY A 95 -4.84 13.11 -2.40
CA GLY A 95 -3.77 12.61 -3.24
C GLY A 95 -4.03 12.85 -4.72
N PHE A 96 -5.23 12.49 -5.21
CA PHE A 96 -5.60 12.71 -6.60
C PHE A 96 -5.51 14.20 -6.98
N TYR A 97 -6.08 15.10 -6.16
CA TYR A 97 -6.03 16.55 -6.44
C TYR A 97 -4.60 17.09 -6.39
N MET A 98 -3.82 16.71 -5.38
CA MET A 98 -2.43 17.16 -5.22
C MET A 98 -1.54 16.66 -6.36
N TRP A 99 -1.68 15.41 -6.77
CA TRP A 99 -0.92 14.85 -7.88
C TRP A 99 -1.36 15.47 -9.20
N LYS A 100 -2.67 15.67 -9.42
CA LYS A 100 -3.20 16.29 -10.65
C LYS A 100 -2.64 17.69 -10.84
N LYS A 101 -2.54 18.50 -9.77
CA LYS A 101 -1.94 19.83 -9.81
C LYS A 101 -0.45 19.81 -10.20
N ASN A 102 0.25 18.72 -9.91
CA ASN A 102 1.68 18.58 -10.14
C ASN A 102 2.03 17.56 -11.24
N PHE A 103 1.05 17.27 -12.09
CA PHE A 103 1.20 16.41 -13.25
C PHE A 103 1.41 17.30 -14.47
N GLN A 104 2.64 17.37 -14.97
CA GLN A 104 3.02 18.23 -16.10
C GLN A 104 3.64 17.37 -17.21
N SER A 105 3.29 17.64 -18.47
CA SER A 105 3.84 16.95 -19.65
C SER A 105 3.78 15.41 -19.58
N GLY A 106 2.74 14.86 -18.95
CA GLY A 106 2.57 13.41 -18.83
C GLY A 106 3.39 12.73 -17.73
N LYS A 107 4.10 13.49 -16.89
CA LYS A 107 4.88 12.98 -15.76
C LYS A 107 4.51 13.69 -14.45
N LEU A 108 4.57 12.93 -13.36
CA LEU A 108 4.44 13.47 -12.01
C LEU A 108 5.77 14.03 -11.54
N SER A 109 5.80 15.27 -11.03
CA SER A 109 6.98 15.82 -10.38
C SER A 109 7.21 15.10 -9.04
N MET A 110 8.25 14.28 -8.95
CA MET A 110 8.63 13.55 -7.74
C MET A 110 9.59 14.40 -6.91
N ARG A 111 9.51 14.28 -5.58
CA ARG A 111 10.29 15.06 -4.63
C ARG A 111 11.17 14.15 -3.79
N GLN A 112 12.25 14.73 -3.28
CA GLN A 112 13.12 14.14 -2.27
C GLN A 112 13.02 14.97 -0.98
N MET A 113 12.91 14.28 0.16
CA MET A 113 12.97 14.93 1.46
C MET A 113 14.40 15.34 1.83
N GLU A 114 14.50 16.43 2.58
CA GLU A 114 15.72 16.76 3.31
C GLU A 114 15.94 15.81 4.49
N LEU A 115 17.19 15.66 4.93
CA LEU A 115 17.56 14.79 6.05
C LEU A 115 16.77 15.10 7.33
N LYS A 116 16.54 16.38 7.65
CA LYS A 116 15.72 16.79 8.81
C LYS A 116 14.30 16.22 8.74
N GLY A 117 13.70 16.24 7.55
CA GLY A 117 12.39 15.66 7.31
C GLY A 117 12.40 14.14 7.52
N MET A 118 13.48 13.46 7.07
CA MET A 118 13.60 12.01 7.25
C MET A 118 13.68 11.63 8.74
N PHE A 119 14.48 12.35 9.53
CA PHE A 119 14.55 12.13 10.97
C PHE A 119 13.22 12.41 11.67
N LEU A 120 12.50 13.45 11.26
CA LEU A 120 11.16 13.72 11.79
C LEU A 120 10.18 12.60 11.45
N ALA A 121 10.17 12.11 10.21
CA ALA A 121 9.31 10.98 9.82
C ALA A 121 9.64 9.72 10.63
N LEU A 122 10.92 9.41 10.82
CA LEU A 122 11.37 8.29 11.64
C LEU A 122 10.92 8.45 13.11
N ALA A 123 11.10 9.63 13.69
CA ALA A 123 10.68 9.94 15.05
C ALA A 123 9.17 9.78 15.22
N VAL A 124 8.36 10.28 14.26
CA VAL A 124 6.91 10.12 14.26
C VAL A 124 6.52 8.64 14.15
N CYS A 125 7.20 7.85 13.32
CA CYS A 125 6.95 6.41 13.23
C CYS A 125 7.21 5.72 14.57
N ILE A 126 8.34 5.99 15.22
CA ILE A 126 8.72 5.35 16.49
C ILE A 126 7.78 5.78 17.62
N VAL A 127 7.69 7.09 17.87
CA VAL A 127 6.90 7.64 18.98
C VAL A 127 5.41 7.37 18.77
N GLY A 128 4.90 7.55 17.55
CA GLY A 128 3.51 7.26 17.22
C GLY A 128 3.15 5.80 17.44
N SER A 129 4.03 4.87 17.03
CA SER A 129 3.78 3.43 17.24
C SER A 129 3.80 3.05 18.72
N LEU A 130 4.69 3.64 19.51
CA LEU A 130 4.75 3.40 20.96
C LEU A 130 3.50 3.94 21.67
N LEU A 131 3.10 5.17 21.37
CA LEU A 131 1.93 5.81 21.97
C LEU A 131 0.64 5.09 21.58
N LEU A 132 0.47 4.76 20.29
CA LEU A 132 -0.70 4.03 19.82
C LEU A 132 -0.72 2.60 20.37
N GLY A 133 0.43 1.92 20.42
CA GLY A 133 0.54 0.56 20.97
C GLY A 133 0.23 0.52 22.46
N PHE A 134 0.73 1.50 23.23
CA PHE A 134 0.35 1.69 24.63
C PHE A 134 -1.13 2.00 24.80
N SER A 135 -1.73 2.80 23.92
CA SER A 135 -3.17 3.10 23.98
C SER A 135 -4.01 1.85 23.67
N LEU A 136 -3.61 1.06 22.67
CA LEU A 136 -4.29 -0.17 22.27
C LEU A 136 -4.16 -1.28 23.32
N SER A 137 -3.14 -1.26 24.20
CA SER A 137 -2.97 -2.29 25.23
C SER A 137 -4.01 -2.20 26.35
N PHE A 138 -4.68 -1.06 26.51
CA PHE A 138 -5.81 -0.91 27.43
C PHE A 138 -7.12 -1.49 26.89
N ILE A 139 -7.18 -1.86 25.61
CA ILE A 139 -8.37 -2.46 25.00
C ILE A 139 -8.39 -3.95 25.33
N SER A 140 -9.34 -4.35 26.18
CA SER A 140 -9.54 -5.76 26.52
C SER A 140 -9.86 -6.59 25.27
N GLY A 141 -9.10 -7.66 25.03
CA GLY A 141 -9.26 -8.53 23.86
C GLY A 141 -8.44 -8.11 22.63
N GLN A 142 -7.61 -7.08 22.73
CA GLN A 142 -6.67 -6.73 21.66
C GLN A 142 -5.48 -7.72 21.64
N ASN A 143 -5.33 -8.48 20.56
CA ASN A 143 -4.35 -9.57 20.48
C ASN A 143 -2.92 -9.08 20.29
N SER A 144 -2.70 -8.05 19.46
CA SER A 144 -1.35 -7.57 19.13
C SER A 144 -1.25 -6.04 19.09
N PRO A 145 -1.44 -5.34 20.23
CA PRO A 145 -1.52 -3.88 20.30
C PRO A 145 -0.37 -3.15 19.60
N TYR A 146 0.87 -3.59 19.82
CA TYR A 146 2.06 -2.92 19.30
C TYR A 146 2.30 -3.20 17.81
N ILE A 147 2.00 -4.41 17.32
CA ILE A 147 2.16 -4.75 15.91
C ILE A 147 1.12 -4.00 15.07
N ASP A 148 -0.12 -3.96 15.55
CA ASP A 148 -1.22 -3.20 14.94
C ASP A 148 -0.90 -1.69 14.93
N ALA A 149 -0.32 -1.18 16.02
CA ALA A 149 0.12 0.21 16.08
C ALA A 149 1.22 0.54 15.07
N ILE A 150 2.25 -0.31 14.96
CA ILE A 150 3.35 -0.12 14.01
C ILE A 150 2.82 -0.09 12.57
N THR A 151 2.02 -1.08 12.19
CA THR A 151 1.47 -1.18 10.83
C THR A 151 0.55 -0.01 10.50
N THR A 152 -0.26 0.44 11.46
CA THR A 152 -1.13 1.62 11.31
C THR A 152 -0.33 2.91 11.12
N VAL A 153 0.62 3.19 12.01
CA VAL A 153 1.39 4.44 11.97
C VAL A 153 2.27 4.50 10.74
N LEU A 154 2.94 3.39 10.38
CA LEU A 154 3.72 3.33 9.14
C LEU A 154 2.84 3.55 7.90
N SER A 155 1.63 2.98 7.86
CA SER A 155 0.68 3.19 6.76
C SER A 155 0.27 4.66 6.61
N ILE A 156 -0.01 5.33 7.74
CA ILE A 156 -0.37 6.74 7.78
C ILE A 156 0.79 7.60 7.25
N VAL A 157 1.99 7.41 7.80
CA VAL A 157 3.18 8.17 7.38
C VAL A 157 3.50 7.92 5.91
N ALA A 158 3.51 6.67 5.46
CA ALA A 158 3.78 6.31 4.07
C ALA A 158 2.80 6.99 3.11
N THR A 159 1.50 7.00 3.44
CA THR A 159 0.45 7.61 2.62
C THR A 159 0.56 9.13 2.57
N ILE A 160 0.89 9.78 3.70
CA ILE A 160 1.13 11.23 3.72
C ILE A 160 2.33 11.58 2.83
N LEU A 161 3.42 10.80 2.90
CA LEU A 161 4.59 10.98 2.06
C LEU A 161 4.26 10.74 0.57
N MET A 162 3.44 9.72 0.26
CA MET A 162 2.94 9.44 -1.08
C MET A 162 2.19 10.64 -1.65
N VAL A 163 1.18 11.14 -0.93
CA VAL A 163 0.36 12.28 -1.35
C VAL A 163 1.22 13.53 -1.56
N ARG A 164 2.24 13.74 -0.71
CA ARG A 164 3.21 14.83 -0.86
C ARG A 164 4.28 14.60 -1.93
N ARG A 165 4.25 13.44 -2.61
CA ARG A 165 5.14 13.04 -3.71
C ARG A 165 6.61 12.85 -3.27
N PHE A 166 6.85 12.43 -2.03
CA PHE A 166 8.21 12.12 -1.58
C PHE A 166 8.61 10.69 -1.92
N LYS A 167 9.84 10.49 -2.45
CA LYS A 167 10.35 9.15 -2.78
C LYS A 167 10.57 8.28 -1.53
N GLU A 168 10.83 8.90 -0.38
CA GLU A 168 11.05 8.23 0.90
C GLU A 168 9.83 7.43 1.39
N GLN A 169 8.63 7.70 0.85
CA GLN A 169 7.43 6.88 1.08
C GLN A 169 7.71 5.37 0.91
N TRP A 170 8.54 5.01 -0.08
CA TRP A 170 8.79 3.63 -0.43
C TRP A 170 9.66 2.92 0.61
N LEU A 171 10.53 3.65 1.30
CA LEU A 171 11.29 3.11 2.42
C LEU A 171 10.33 2.74 3.56
N VAL A 172 9.35 3.59 3.83
CA VAL A 172 8.30 3.32 4.84
C VAL A 172 7.43 2.14 4.40
N TYR A 173 7.01 2.07 3.12
CA TYR A 173 6.25 0.95 2.58
C TYR A 173 7.04 -0.37 2.62
N ILE A 174 8.35 -0.37 2.39
CA ILE A 174 9.19 -1.56 2.52
C ILE A 174 9.14 -2.09 3.96
N VAL A 175 9.38 -1.21 4.95
CA VAL A 175 9.33 -1.59 6.37
C VAL A 175 7.94 -2.09 6.74
N LEU A 176 6.90 -1.35 6.38
CA LEU A 176 5.50 -1.73 6.59
C LEU A 176 5.21 -3.13 6.02
N ASN A 177 5.49 -3.35 4.74
CA ASN A 177 5.17 -4.61 4.07
C ASN A 177 5.94 -5.79 4.68
N MET A 178 7.18 -5.60 5.16
CA MET A 178 7.89 -6.65 5.89
C MET A 178 7.17 -7.04 7.19
N PHE A 179 6.74 -6.05 7.98
CA PHE A 179 5.97 -6.31 9.21
C PHE A 179 4.62 -6.97 8.89
N THR A 180 3.94 -6.53 7.84
CA THR A 180 2.64 -7.09 7.46
C THR A 180 2.77 -8.53 6.95
N VAL A 181 3.81 -8.85 6.17
CA VAL A 181 4.11 -10.25 5.80
C VAL A 181 4.34 -11.10 7.03
N LEU A 182 5.17 -10.65 7.98
CA LEU A 182 5.44 -11.39 9.22
C LEU A 182 4.17 -11.62 10.04
N LEU A 183 3.32 -10.60 10.16
CA LEU A 183 2.02 -10.70 10.84
C LEU A 183 1.16 -11.80 10.19
N TRP A 184 1.06 -11.81 8.87
CA TRP A 184 0.24 -12.82 8.18
C TRP A 184 0.85 -14.22 8.24
N VAL A 185 2.17 -14.36 8.30
CA VAL A 185 2.84 -15.65 8.59
C VAL A 185 2.40 -16.17 9.96
N ILE A 186 2.47 -15.34 10.99
CA ILE A 186 2.04 -15.72 12.35
C ILE A 186 0.57 -16.11 12.35
N ARG A 187 -0.32 -15.29 11.75
CA ARG A 187 -1.76 -15.59 11.65
C ARG A 187 -2.04 -16.90 10.91
N THR A 188 -1.25 -17.23 9.89
CA THR A 188 -1.38 -18.49 9.15
C THR A 188 -1.01 -19.67 10.05
N LEU A 189 0.06 -19.55 10.83
CA LEU A 189 0.47 -20.57 11.81
C LEU A 189 -0.55 -20.75 12.94
N GLU A 190 -1.28 -19.68 13.29
CA GLU A 190 -2.41 -19.71 14.22
C GLU A 190 -3.71 -20.27 13.61
N GLY A 191 -3.69 -20.70 12.34
CA GLY A 191 -4.81 -21.37 11.69
C GLY A 191 -5.74 -20.48 10.87
N SER A 192 -5.33 -19.26 10.50
CA SER A 192 -6.13 -18.42 9.61
C SER A 192 -6.20 -18.99 8.20
N GLY A 193 -7.41 -19.21 7.68
CA GLY A 193 -7.63 -19.78 6.35
C GLY A 193 -7.20 -18.87 5.19
N GLU A 194 -7.17 -17.55 5.41
CA GLU A 194 -6.84 -16.55 4.39
C GLU A 194 -5.35 -16.14 4.38
N GLY A 195 -4.55 -16.67 5.32
CA GLY A 195 -3.21 -16.15 5.57
C GLY A 195 -2.23 -16.31 4.40
N LEU A 196 -2.31 -17.42 3.64
CA LEU A 196 -1.42 -17.66 2.50
C LEU A 196 -1.60 -16.64 1.36
N LEU A 197 -2.84 -16.28 1.02
CA LEU A 197 -3.11 -15.29 -0.03
C LEU A 197 -2.62 -13.91 0.37
N MET A 198 -2.83 -13.54 1.62
CA MET A 198 -2.37 -12.27 2.17
C MET A 198 -0.85 -12.20 2.17
N ILE A 199 -0.15 -13.26 2.58
CA ILE A 199 1.33 -13.33 2.50
C ILE A 199 1.81 -13.09 1.08
N VAL A 200 1.19 -13.74 0.09
CA VAL A 200 1.54 -13.54 -1.33
C VAL A 200 1.30 -12.09 -1.75
N MET A 201 0.14 -11.51 -1.42
CA MET A 201 -0.21 -10.13 -1.76
C MET A 201 0.78 -9.13 -1.17
N TRP A 202 1.05 -9.23 0.14
CA TRP A 202 1.96 -8.32 0.84
C TRP A 202 3.42 -8.51 0.40
N SER A 203 3.81 -9.73 0.03
CA SER A 203 5.12 -10.01 -0.59
C SER A 203 5.22 -9.36 -1.98
N ALA A 204 4.14 -9.37 -2.78
CA ALA A 204 4.05 -8.62 -4.02
C ALA A 204 4.27 -7.13 -3.76
N TYR A 205 3.56 -6.57 -2.79
CA TYR A 205 3.66 -5.15 -2.43
C TYR A 205 5.08 -4.79 -1.97
N LEU A 206 5.76 -5.67 -1.23
CA LEU A 206 7.15 -5.50 -0.83
C LEU A 206 8.09 -5.42 -2.05
N ILE A 207 7.97 -6.34 -3.00
CA ILE A 207 8.76 -6.33 -4.24
C ILE A 207 8.48 -5.06 -5.05
N ASN A 208 7.20 -4.69 -5.20
CA ASN A 208 6.81 -3.47 -5.90
C ASN A 208 7.30 -2.22 -5.17
N ALA A 209 7.39 -2.23 -3.84
CA ALA A 209 7.90 -1.09 -3.08
C ALA A 209 9.39 -0.85 -3.35
N ALA A 210 10.19 -1.91 -3.50
CA ALA A 210 11.58 -1.78 -3.94
C ALA A 210 11.68 -1.22 -5.37
N TYR A 211 10.83 -1.70 -6.29
CA TYR A 211 10.73 -1.16 -7.65
C TYR A 211 10.30 0.31 -7.67
N GLY A 212 9.30 0.66 -6.84
CA GLY A 212 8.80 2.01 -6.64
C GLY A 212 9.90 2.95 -6.15
N TYR A 213 10.69 2.53 -5.16
CA TYR A 213 11.83 3.31 -4.68
C TYR A 213 12.85 3.57 -5.79
N TYR A 214 13.23 2.55 -6.56
CA TYR A 214 14.14 2.70 -7.70
C TYR A 214 13.61 3.71 -8.72
N ASN A 215 12.35 3.57 -9.14
CA ASN A 215 11.76 4.43 -10.16
C ASN A 215 11.58 5.88 -9.65
N TRP A 216 11.18 6.05 -8.40
CA TRP A 216 11.00 7.37 -7.79
C TRP A 216 12.31 8.07 -7.47
N ASN A 217 13.37 7.32 -7.15
CA ASN A 217 14.70 7.88 -6.99
C ASN A 217 15.24 8.43 -8.32
N LYS A 218 15.00 7.72 -9.43
CA LYS A 218 15.32 8.22 -10.76
C LYS A 218 14.49 9.46 -11.11
N GLY A 219 13.18 9.41 -10.89
CA GLY A 219 12.26 10.52 -11.20
C GLY A 219 12.52 11.79 -10.37
N ALA A 220 12.90 11.64 -9.09
CA ALA A 220 13.25 12.79 -8.24
C ALA A 220 14.56 13.46 -8.70
N LYS A 221 15.55 12.68 -9.15
CA LYS A 221 16.79 13.23 -9.75
C LYS A 221 16.52 13.97 -11.06
N GLU A 222 15.67 13.41 -11.92
CA GLU A 222 15.24 14.05 -13.18
C GLU A 222 14.50 15.37 -12.93
N ALA A 223 13.80 15.52 -11.81
CA ALA A 223 13.07 16.74 -11.47
C ALA A 223 13.93 17.85 -10.83
N LEU A 224 15.14 17.51 -10.39
CA LEU A 224 16.12 18.44 -9.82
C LEU A 224 17.13 18.95 -10.87
N ALA A 225 17.24 18.25 -12.00
CA ALA A 225 18.10 18.59 -13.14
C ALA A 225 17.40 19.57 -14.09
#